data_AF-A0A937QS92-F1
#
_entry.id   AF-A0A937QS92-F1
#
_cell.length_a   1.000
_cell.length_b   1.000
_cell.length_c   1.000
_cell.angle_alpha   90.00
_cell.angle_beta   90.00
_cell.angle_gamma   90.00
#
_symmetry.space_group_name_H-M   'P 1'
#
loop_
_entity.id
_entity.type
_entity.pdbx_description
1 polymer ?
#
loop_
_entity_poly.entity_id
_entity_poly.type
_entity_poly.pdbx_seq_one_letter_code
_entity_poly.pdbx_strand_id
1 'polypeptide(L)'
;MMFDKVNHWRYNWDQDVVLSDPTNTVYVKYTANTGLNTIRACLHLLPNRAPRDLVKATHTYRIGGQLKRAEKWPTEPTAYTIECSAEPENVSVELEAPNGER
;
A
#
# COMPACT_ATOMS: atom_id res chain seq x y z
N MET A 1 -45.04 18.00 16.58
CA MET A 1 -43.64 18.00 16.09
C MET A 1 -42.81 17.28 17.13
N MET A 2 -42.26 16.11 16.84
CA MET A 2 -40.93 15.70 17.31
C MET A 2 -40.61 14.33 16.73
N PHE A 3 -39.74 14.32 15.72
CA PHE A 3 -38.92 13.16 15.41
C PHE A 3 -37.93 13.04 16.55
N ASP A 4 -38.04 11.99 17.35
CA ASP A 4 -37.01 11.64 18.33
C ASP A 4 -35.81 11.14 17.53
N LYS A 5 -34.77 11.99 17.42
CA LYS A 5 -33.46 11.56 16.91
C LYS A 5 -32.84 10.70 17.99
N VAL A 6 -33.17 9.40 17.98
CA VAL A 6 -32.40 8.40 18.71
C VAL A 6 -31.00 8.43 18.14
N ASN A 7 -30.11 9.18 18.80
CA ASN A 7 -28.69 9.16 18.52
C ASN A 7 -28.26 7.69 18.65
N HIS A 8 -28.01 7.03 17.52
CA HIS A 8 -27.30 5.76 17.51
C HIS A 8 -25.84 6.08 17.86
N TRP A 9 -25.53 6.06 19.16
CA TRP A 9 -24.14 6.08 19.61
C TRP A 9 -23.54 4.77 19.13
N ARG A 10 -22.72 4.83 18.07
CA ARG A 10 -21.92 3.68 17.65
C ARG A 10 -20.83 3.50 18.69
N TYR A 11 -21.07 2.64 19.67
CA TYR A 11 -20.00 2.10 20.50
C TYR A 11 -19.26 1.07 19.66
N ASN A 12 -18.21 1.51 18.97
CA ASN A 12 -17.26 0.58 18.38
C ASN A 12 -16.26 0.20 19.46
N TRP A 13 -16.06 -1.10 19.64
CA TRP A 13 -14.96 -1.64 20.43
C TRP A 13 -13.97 -2.25 19.44
N ASP A 14 -12.88 -1.55 19.20
CA ASP A 14 -11.81 -2.02 18.32
C ASP A 14 -10.74 -2.69 19.19
N GLN A 15 -10.37 -3.93 18.84
CA GLN A 15 -9.29 -4.66 19.47
C GLN A 15 -8.38 -5.24 18.41
N ASP A 16 -7.10 -4.91 18.50
CA ASP A 16 -6.07 -5.50 17.66
C ASP A 16 -5.59 -6.80 18.29
N VAL A 17 -5.55 -7.86 17.47
CA VAL A 17 -5.02 -9.16 17.85
C VAL A 17 -3.95 -9.55 16.84
N VAL A 18 -2.71 -9.71 17.33
CA VAL A 18 -1.58 -10.18 16.53
C VAL A 18 -1.37 -11.66 16.84
N LEU A 19 -1.45 -12.51 15.81
CA LEU A 19 -1.16 -13.93 15.93
C LEU A 19 0.36 -14.14 15.90
N SER A 20 0.86 -15.13 16.65
CA SER A 20 2.28 -15.48 16.63
C SER A 20 2.74 -15.95 15.24
N ASP A 21 1.84 -16.64 14.55
CA ASP A 21 2.10 -17.25 13.25
C ASP A 21 0.92 -16.99 12.29
N PRO A 22 1.19 -16.89 10.97
CA PRO A 22 0.14 -16.82 9.96
C PRO A 22 -0.78 -18.04 10.05
N THR A 23 -2.10 -17.81 10.01
CA THR A 23 -3.11 -18.89 10.01
C THR A 23 -4.06 -18.73 8.83
N ASN A 24 -4.57 -19.86 8.35
CA ASN A 24 -5.60 -19.89 7.32
C ASN A 24 -7.01 -19.68 7.89
N THR A 25 -7.19 -19.91 9.19
CA THR A 25 -8.51 -19.89 9.83
C THR A 25 -8.44 -19.17 11.17
N VAL A 26 -9.37 -18.24 11.38
CA VAL A 26 -9.60 -17.54 12.64
C VAL A 26 -11.02 -17.81 13.09
N TYR A 27 -11.19 -18.21 14.35
CA TYR A 27 -12.49 -18.38 14.98
C TYR A 27 -12.72 -17.23 15.95
N VAL A 28 -13.85 -16.55 15.82
CA VAL A 28 -14.25 -15.48 16.73
C VAL A 28 -15.36 -16.00 17.63
N LYS A 29 -15.11 -16.03 18.94
CA LYS A 29 -16.14 -16.26 19.94
C LYS A 29 -16.50 -14.93 20.58
N TYR A 30 -17.70 -14.45 20.28
CA TYR A 30 -18.28 -13.30 20.96
C TYR A 30 -19.18 -13.78 22.10
N THR A 31 -18.94 -13.28 23.31
CA THR A 31 -19.81 -13.54 24.46
C THR A 31 -20.06 -12.22 25.16
N ALA A 32 -21.25 -11.65 24.97
CA ALA A 32 -21.67 -10.48 25.71
C ALA A 32 -23.16 -10.57 26.03
N ASN A 33 -23.53 -9.95 27.15
CA ASN A 33 -24.91 -9.67 27.50
C ASN A 33 -25.21 -8.18 27.25
N THR A 34 -24.79 -7.69 26.08
CA THR A 34 -24.95 -6.28 25.67
C THR A 34 -25.63 -6.23 24.30
N GLY A 35 -26.36 -5.16 24.01
CA GLY A 35 -27.06 -4.96 22.73
C GLY A 35 -26.14 -4.62 21.55
N LEU A 36 -24.89 -5.09 21.55
CA LEU A 36 -23.94 -4.85 20.47
C LEU A 36 -24.33 -5.71 19.26
N ASN A 37 -24.70 -5.04 18.16
CA ASN A 37 -25.26 -5.69 16.99
C ASN A 37 -24.25 -5.95 15.86
N THR A 38 -22.97 -5.59 16.03
CA THR A 38 -21.99 -5.65 14.92
C THR A 38 -20.60 -6.02 15.40
N ILE A 39 -20.02 -7.02 14.75
CA ILE A 39 -18.61 -7.42 14.86
C ILE A 39 -17.94 -7.11 13.52
N ARG A 40 -16.80 -6.42 13.56
CA ARG A 40 -15.97 -6.17 12.37
C ARG A 40 -14.59 -6.79 12.59
N ALA A 41 -14.09 -7.52 11.60
CA ALA A 41 -12.73 -8.03 11.58
C ALA A 41 -11.98 -7.42 10.40
N CYS A 42 -10.88 -6.74 10.67
CA CYS A 42 -9.91 -6.29 9.67
C CYS A 42 -8.73 -7.27 9.70
N LEU A 43 -8.52 -8.04 8.63
CA LEU A 43 -7.48 -9.06 8.57
C LEU A 43 -6.31 -8.57 7.73
N HIS A 44 -5.10 -8.66 8.29
CA HIS A 44 -3.86 -8.48 7.55
C HIS A 44 -3.43 -9.85 7.01
N LEU A 45 -3.40 -9.99 5.69
CA LEU A 45 -3.02 -11.23 5.03
C LEU A 45 -1.58 -11.16 4.53
N LEU A 46 -0.88 -12.28 4.61
CA LEU A 46 0.37 -12.43 3.88
C LEU A 46 0.08 -12.49 2.37
N PRO A 47 0.94 -11.88 1.54
CA PRO A 47 0.78 -11.97 0.10
C PRO A 47 0.95 -13.43 -0.36
N ASN A 48 0.01 -13.93 -1.17
CA ASN A 48 0.11 -15.26 -1.81
C ASN A 48 1.08 -15.27 -3.02
N ARG A 49 1.95 -14.27 -3.10
CA ARG A 49 2.99 -14.16 -4.12
C ARG A 49 4.24 -13.61 -3.47
N ALA A 50 5.39 -14.11 -3.87
CA ALA A 50 6.65 -13.47 -3.51
C ALA A 50 6.56 -11.99 -3.94
N PRO A 51 6.87 -11.03 -3.04
CA PRO A 51 7.14 -9.67 -3.48
C PRO A 51 8.14 -9.74 -4.63
N ARG A 52 7.80 -9.12 -5.76
CA ARG A 52 8.81 -8.89 -6.79
C ARG A 52 9.59 -7.68 -6.33
N ASP A 53 10.84 -7.88 -5.95
CA ASP A 53 11.79 -6.81 -5.63
C ASP A 53 12.28 -6.14 -6.93
N LEU A 54 11.34 -5.82 -7.82
CA LEU A 54 11.57 -5.14 -9.07
C LEU A 54 10.86 -3.81 -8.97
N VAL A 55 11.64 -2.74 -8.95
CA VAL A 55 11.14 -1.37 -9.09
C VAL A 55 11.60 -0.88 -10.45
N LYS A 56 10.66 -0.41 -11.27
CA LYS A 56 10.98 0.38 -12.45
C LYS A 56 11.11 1.83 -12.02
N ALA A 57 12.31 2.39 -12.17
CA ALA A 57 12.57 3.81 -11.98
C ALA A 57 12.61 4.51 -13.34
N THR A 58 11.71 5.48 -13.55
CA THR A 58 11.71 6.34 -14.74
C THR A 58 12.18 7.73 -14.34
N HIS A 59 13.38 8.11 -14.77
CA HIS A 59 13.91 9.46 -14.55
C HIS A 59 13.63 10.32 -15.79
N THR A 60 12.84 11.37 -15.60
CA THR A 60 12.58 12.39 -16.61
C THR A 60 13.51 13.59 -16.37
N TYR A 61 14.23 14.00 -17.41
CA TYR A 61 15.19 15.11 -17.37
C TYR A 61 15.10 15.93 -18.66
N ARG A 62 15.67 17.14 -18.66
CA ARG A 62 15.67 18.05 -19.81
C ARG A 62 17.08 18.38 -20.24
N ILE A 63 17.36 18.32 -21.54
CA ILE A 63 18.63 18.79 -22.14
C ILE A 63 18.27 19.70 -23.30
N GLY A 64 18.78 20.94 -23.28
CA GLY A 64 18.53 21.91 -24.35
C GLY A 64 17.02 22.17 -24.58
N GLY A 65 16.22 22.24 -23.52
CA GLY A 65 14.77 22.43 -23.62
C GLY A 65 13.97 21.15 -23.88
N GLN A 66 14.60 20.06 -24.31
CA GLN A 66 13.92 18.83 -24.69
C GLN A 66 13.79 17.85 -23.52
N LEU A 67 12.57 17.38 -23.26
CA LEU A 67 12.29 16.35 -22.27
C LEU A 67 12.78 14.99 -22.76
N LYS A 68 13.51 14.27 -21.90
CA LYS A 68 14.02 12.91 -22.12
C LYS A 68 13.64 12.02 -20.94
N ARG A 69 13.61 10.71 -21.17
CA ARG A 69 13.32 9.69 -20.16
C ARG A 69 14.38 8.60 -20.17
N ALA A 70 14.80 8.17 -19.00
CA ALA A 70 15.64 6.99 -18.82
C ALA A 70 14.95 6.02 -17.86
N GLU A 71 14.86 4.76 -18.28
CA GLU A 71 14.31 3.68 -17.46
C GLU A 71 15.43 2.86 -16.83
N LYS A 72 15.28 2.54 -15.54
CA LYS A 72 16.19 1.71 -14.77
C LYS A 72 15.41 0.65 -14.01
N TRP A 73 15.98 -0.54 -13.93
CA TRP A 73 15.36 -1.72 -13.31
C TRP A 73 16.29 -2.28 -12.22
N PRO A 74 16.51 -1.54 -11.11
CA PRO A 74 17.27 -2.07 -9.99
C PRO A 74 16.60 -3.30 -9.39
N THR A 75 17.42 -4.32 -9.10
CA THR A 75 17.02 -5.52 -8.34
C THR A 75 17.26 -5.38 -6.84
N GLU A 76 17.95 -4.32 -6.43
CA GLU A 76 18.24 -3.97 -5.04
C GLU A 76 18.41 -2.44 -4.92
N PRO A 77 18.30 -1.85 -3.72
CA PRO A 77 18.55 -0.42 -3.52
C PRO A 77 19.97 -0.04 -3.95
N THR A 78 20.08 0.66 -5.07
CA THR A 78 21.37 1.04 -5.67
C THR A 78 21.31 2.40 -6.35
N ALA A 79 22.48 3.02 -6.51
CA ALA A 79 22.62 4.22 -7.33
C ALA A 79 22.61 3.85 -8.82
N TYR A 80 22.16 4.78 -9.67
CA TYR A 80 22.24 4.61 -11.12
C TYR A 80 22.77 5.89 -11.79
N THR A 81 23.44 5.70 -12.93
CA THR A 81 23.97 6.80 -13.75
C THR A 81 23.20 6.89 -15.07
N ILE A 82 22.97 8.11 -15.53
CA ILE A 82 22.44 8.43 -16.86
C ILE A 82 23.48 9.28 -17.56
N GLU A 83 24.14 8.70 -18.55
CA GLU A 83 25.11 9.42 -19.39
C GLU A 83 24.37 10.43 -20.27
N CYS A 84 24.74 11.70 -20.14
CA CYS A 84 24.10 12.81 -20.81
C CYS A 84 25.09 13.50 -21.74
N SER A 85 24.64 13.90 -22.93
CA SER A 85 25.48 14.60 -23.92
C SER A 85 25.78 16.05 -23.53
N ALA A 86 25.09 16.60 -22.54
CA ALA A 86 25.24 17.95 -21.99
C ALA A 86 24.62 17.99 -20.59
N GLU A 87 24.74 19.13 -19.90
CA GLU A 87 24.20 19.34 -18.55
C GLU A 87 22.67 19.13 -18.52
N PRO A 88 22.16 18.18 -17.72
CA PRO A 88 20.73 17.91 -17.61
C PRO A 88 20.07 18.74 -16.51
N GLU A 89 18.80 19.10 -16.71
CA GLU A 89 17.90 19.55 -15.64
C GLU A 89 17.00 18.38 -15.24
N ASN A 90 17.08 17.92 -13.99
CA ASN A 90 16.22 16.86 -13.49
C ASN A 90 14.78 17.38 -13.32
N VAL A 91 13.81 16.65 -13.87
CA VAL A 91 12.40 17.06 -13.87
C VAL A 91 11.59 16.19 -12.91
N SER A 92 11.71 14.86 -13.00
CA SER A 92 11.01 13.94 -12.09
C SER A 92 11.66 12.55 -12.03
N VAL A 93 11.40 11.83 -10.94
CA VAL A 93 11.65 10.40 -10.82
C VAL A 93 10.33 9.73 -10.46
N GLU A 94 9.90 8.79 -11.29
CA GLU A 94 8.72 7.95 -11.05
C GLU A 94 9.17 6.54 -10.69
N LEU A 95 8.55 5.96 -9.66
CA LEU A 95 8.81 4.59 -9.22
C LEU A 95 7.54 3.77 -9.41
N GLU A 96 7.65 2.68 -10.16
CA GLU A 96 6.58 1.71 -10.37
C GLU A 96 7.02 0.37 -9.83
N ALA A 97 6.19 -0.26 -8.99
CA ALA A 97 6.34 -1.66 -8.62
C ALA A 97 5.45 -2.48 -9.59
N PRO A 98 6.01 -3.11 -10.64
CA PRO A 98 5.22 -3.78 -11.66
C PRO A 98 4.43 -4.93 -11.04
N ASN A 99 3.13 -4.92 -11.26
CA ASN A 99 2.31 -6.10 -10.98
C ASN A 99 2.64 -7.18 -12.02
N GLY A 100 3.27 -8.27 -11.59
CA GLY A 100 3.44 -9.44 -12.46
C GLY A 100 2.11 -10.08 -12.83
N GLU A 101 2.06 -10.74 -14.00
CA GLU A 101 0.96 -11.65 -14.35
C GLU A 101 0.86 -12.79 -13.34
N ARG A 102 -0.38 -13.28 -13.19
CA ARG A 102 -0.83 -14.24 -12.18
C ARG A 102 -0.47 -15.67 -12.52
#